data_AF-A0A0Q4GWS6-F1
#
_entry.id   AF-A0A0Q4GWS6-F1
#
_cell.length_a   1.000
_cell.length_b   1.000
_cell.length_c   1.000
_cell.angle_alpha   90.00
_cell.angle_beta   90.00
_cell.angle_gamma   90.00
#
_symmetry.space_group_name_H-M   'P 1'
#
loop_
_entity.id
_entity.type
_entity.pdbx_description
1 polymer ?
#
loop_
_entity_poly.entity_id
_entity_poly.type
_entity_poly.pdbx_seq_one_letter_code
_entity_poly.pdbx_strand_id
1 'polypeptide(L)' 'MSIEELKIEIAKKVFETDDENLLSELEMLLNYNEKVVLDELPKHVQEGIKRGLKQAEEGKLIPYEEVKRRLSEKWH' A
#
# COMPACT_ATOMS: atom_id res chain seq x y z
N MET A 1 -9.58 -28.82 1.95
CA MET A 1 -8.84 -28.09 2.99
C MET A 1 -9.79 -27.10 3.63
N SER A 2 -9.96 -27.13 4.94
CA SER A 2 -10.70 -26.12 5.70
C SER A 2 -9.88 -24.83 5.84
N ILE A 3 -10.54 -23.74 6.26
CA ILE A 3 -9.85 -22.47 6.54
C ILE A 3 -8.84 -22.65 7.68
N GLU A 4 -9.20 -23.43 8.71
CA GLU A 4 -8.33 -23.77 9.82
C GLU A 4 -7.09 -24.54 9.36
N GLU A 5 -7.25 -25.53 8.47
CA GLU A 5 -6.14 -26.29 7.90
C GLU A 5 -5.20 -25.39 7.09
N LEU A 6 -5.75 -24.46 6.29
CA LEU A 6 -4.96 -23.50 5.51
C LEU A 6 -4.15 -22.56 6.40
N LYS A 7 -4.74 -22.04 7.48
CA LYS A 7 -4.05 -21.17 8.45
C LYS A 7 -2.85 -21.88 9.08
N ILE A 8 -3.02 -23.15 9.45
CA ILE A 8 -1.96 -23.96 10.03
C ILE A 8 -0.83 -24.19 9.02
N GLU A 9 -1.16 -24.45 7.75
CA GLU A 9 -0.16 -24.65 6.69
C GLU A 9 0.66 -23.37 6.44
N ILE A 10 0.01 -22.20 6.39
CA ILE A 10 0.69 -20.91 6.25
C ILE A 10 1.62 -20.66 7.44
N ALA A 11 1.14 -20.87 8.68
CA ALA A 11 1.96 -20.67 9.88
C ALA A 11 3.23 -21.54 9.86
N LYS A 12 3.12 -22.82 9.45
CA LYS A 12 4.28 -23.70 9.31
C LYS A 12 5.31 -23.16 8.33
N LYS A 13 4.87 -22.75 7.13
CA LYS A 13 5.76 -22.18 6.09
C LYS A 13 6.48 -20.92 6.59
N VAL A 14 5.80 -20.10 7.39
CA VAL A 14 6.39 -18.91 8.03
C VAL A 14 7.46 -19.28 9.06
N PHE A 15 7.24 -20.32 9.87
CA PHE A 15 8.24 -20.78 10.84
C PHE A 15 9.45 -21.48 10.20
N GLU A 16 9.30 -22.01 8.99
CA GLU A 16 10.34 -22.76 8.28
C GLU A 16 11.22 -21.89 7.37
N THR A 17 10.81 -20.64 7.09
CA THR A 17 11.54 -19.76 6.18
C THR A 17 12.35 -18.70 6.93
N ASP A 18 13.57 -18.46 6.45
CA ASP A 18 14.44 -17.36 6.90
C ASP A 18 14.53 -16.23 5.85
N ASP A 19 13.71 -16.25 4.79
CA ASP A 19 13.71 -15.21 3.75
C ASP A 19 12.98 -13.96 4.25
N GLU A 20 13.76 -12.98 4.73
CA GLU A 20 13.25 -11.72 5.26
C GLU A 20 12.36 -10.95 4.26
N ASN A 21 12.63 -11.02 2.95
CA ASN A 21 11.83 -10.30 1.95
C ASN A 21 10.43 -10.93 1.83
N LEU A 22 10.36 -12.26 1.76
CA LEU A 22 9.10 -12.99 1.70
C LEU A 22 8.27 -12.76 2.96
N LEU A 23 8.91 -12.76 4.13
CA LEU A 23 8.25 -12.47 5.41
C LEU A 23 7.70 -11.05 5.46
N SER A 24 8.46 -10.06 4.98
CA SER A 24 8.01 -8.66 4.91
C SER A 24 6.82 -8.47 3.95
N GLU A 25 6.85 -9.10 2.77
CA GLU A 25 5.72 -9.05 1.83
C GLU A 25 4.46 -9.70 2.44
N LEU A 26 4.60 -10.83 3.11
CA LEU A 26 3.49 -11.50 3.78
C LEU A 26 2.90 -10.64 4.91
N GLU A 27 3.75 -10.01 5.73
CA GLU A 27 3.30 -9.07 6.77
C GLU A 27 2.50 -7.92 6.17
N MET A 28 2.99 -7.32 5.08
CA MET A 28 2.26 -6.27 4.37
C MET A 28 0.89 -6.75 3.87
N LEU A 29 0.80 -7.96 3.31
CA LEU A 29 -0.46 -8.53 2.80
C LEU A 29 -1.45 -8.83 3.92
N LEU A 30 -0.98 -9.32 5.06
CA LEU A 30 -1.81 -9.59 6.24
C LEU A 30 -2.30 -8.28 6.89
N ASN A 31 -1.45 -7.25 6.89
CA ASN A 31 -1.76 -5.91 7.40
C ASN A 31 -2.53 -5.05 6.39
N TYR A 32 -2.61 -5.43 5.11
CA TYR A 32 -3.36 -4.69 4.08
C TYR A 32 -4.86 -4.56 4.41
N ASN A 33 -5.39 -5.46 5.25
CA ASN A 33 -6.75 -5.38 5.78
C ASN A 33 -6.88 -4.56 7.07
N GLU A 34 -5.78 -4.16 7.71
CA GLU A 34 -5.85 -3.10 8.71
C GLU A 34 -6.16 -1.80 7.96
N LYS A 35 -7.29 -1.19 8.32
CA LYS A 35 -7.65 0.13 7.78
C LYS A 35 -6.47 1.06 8.05
N VAL A 36 -5.86 1.61 6.99
CA VAL A 36 -4.90 2.69 7.13
C VAL A 36 -5.53 3.79 7.99
N VAL A 37 -5.10 3.90 9.24
CA VAL A 37 -5.58 4.92 10.16
C VAL A 37 -4.81 6.18 9.80
N LEU A 38 -5.49 7.12 9.14
CA LEU A 38 -4.87 8.37 8.68
C LEU A 38 -4.09 9.09 9.79
N ASP A 39 -4.56 8.99 11.03
CA ASP A 39 -3.97 9.65 12.19
C ASP A 39 -2.65 9.01 12.67
N GLU A 40 -2.33 7.80 12.25
CA GLU A 40 -1.09 7.07 12.59
C GLU A 40 0.06 7.36 11.61
N LEU A 41 -0.23 7.96 10.45
CA LEU A 41 0.79 8.31 9.46
C LEU A 41 1.61 9.53 9.89
N PRO A 42 2.88 9.67 9.44
CA PRO A 42 3.64 10.90 9.68
C PRO A 42 2.90 12.15 9.19
N LYS A 43 3.01 13.27 9.93
CA LYS A 43 2.25 14.51 9.63
C LYS A 43 2.33 14.96 8.16
N HIS A 44 3.53 14.92 7.57
CA HIS A 44 3.72 15.33 6.18
C HIS A 44 2.96 14.44 5.18
N VAL A 45 2.81 13.15 5.49
CA VAL A 45 2.02 12.19 4.71
C VAL A 45 0.53 12.48 4.87
N GLN A 46 0.06 12.70 6.11
CA GLN A 46 -1.33 13.08 6.38
C GLN A 46 -1.73 14.34 5.61
N GLU A 47 -0.88 15.37 5.67
CA GLU A 47 -1.08 16.62 4.95
C GLU A 47 -1.10 16.41 3.43
N GLY A 48 -0.22 15.55 2.91
CA GLY A 48 -0.23 15.15 1.50
C GLY A 48 -1.56 14.55 1.07
N ILE A 49 -2.06 13.58 1.83
CA ILE A 49 -3.34 12.91 1.57
C ILE A 49 -4.49 13.93 1.65
N LYS A 50 -4.56 14.73 2.73
CA LYS A 50 -5.60 15.76 2.92
C LYS A 50 -5.61 16.78 1.77
N ARG A 51 -4.43 17.20 1.29
CA ARG A 51 -4.32 18.08 0.11
C ARG A 51 -4.85 17.41 -1.15
N GLY A 52 -4.48 16.15 -1.41
CA GLY A 52 -4.95 15.40 -2.58
C GLY A 52 -6.46 15.22 -2.59
N LEU A 53 -7.06 14.88 -1.45
CA LEU A 53 -8.53 14.78 -1.30
C LEU A 53 -9.22 16.10 -1.62
N LYS A 54 -8.73 17.21 -1.05
CA LYS A 54 -9.26 18.55 -1.34
C LYS A 54 -9.12 18.92 -2.82
N GLN A 55 -7.99 18.60 -3.45
CA GLN A 55 -7.81 18.82 -4.89
C GLN A 55 -8.81 18.03 -5.72
N ALA A 56 -9.13 16.79 -5.34
CA ALA A 56 -10.13 15.98 -6.00
C ALA A 56 -11.54 16.59 -5.89
N GLU A 57 -11.94 17.03 -4.70
CA GLU A 57 -13.20 17.73 -4.46
C GLU A 57 -13.32 19.02 -5.29
N GLU A 58 -12.22 19.76 -5.43
CA GLU A 58 -12.13 20.98 -6.24
C GLU A 58 -11.98 20.71 -7.75
N GLY A 59 -11.99 19.43 -8.19
CA GLY A 59 -11.82 19.06 -9.59
C GLY A 59 -10.41 19.30 -10.16
N LYS A 60 -9.41 19.54 -9.30
CA LYS A 60 -8.00 19.80 -9.65
C LYS A 60 -7.24 18.49 -9.90
N LEU A 61 -7.84 17.57 -10.63
CA LEU A 61 -7.23 16.30 -11.02
C LEU A 61 -6.56 16.43 -12.39
N ILE A 62 -5.52 15.63 -12.61
CA ILE A 62 -4.86 15.53 -13.91
C ILE A 62 -5.16 14.13 -14.45
N PRO A 63 -5.60 13.99 -15.72
CA PRO A 63 -5.78 12.68 -16.33
C PRO A 63 -4.49 11.86 -16.32
N TYR A 64 -4.63 10.55 -16.12
CA TYR A 64 -3.49 9.64 -16.00
C TYR A 64 -2.52 9.69 -17.18
N GLU A 65 -3.03 9.76 -18.41
CA GLU A 65 -2.20 9.86 -19.62
C GLU A 65 -1.39 11.16 -19.68
N GLU A 66 -1.96 12.27 -19.17
CA GLU A 66 -1.25 13.54 -19.08
C GLU A 66 -0.15 13.51 -18.01
N VAL A 67 -0.36 12.79 -16.89
CA VAL A 67 0.69 12.56 -15.88
C VAL A 67 1.85 11.78 -16.47
N LYS A 68 1.59 10.67 -17.18
CA LYS A 68 2.64 9.87 -17.83
C LYS A 68 3.48 10.70 -18.79
N ARG A 69 2.82 11.45 -19.69
CA ARG A 69 3.47 12.29 -20.70
C ARG A 69 4.43 13.30 -20.05
N ARG A 70 3.99 13.98 -18.98
CA ARG A 70 4.84 14.94 -18.25
C ARG A 70 6.03 14.28 -17.56
N LEU A 71 5.84 13.08 -17.01
CA LEU A 71 6.92 12.35 -16.34
C LEU A 71 7.97 11.86 -17.35
N SER A 72 7.56 11.35 -18.51
CA SER A 72 8.50 10.98 -19.56
C SER A 72 9.29 12.19 -20.06
N GLU A 73 8.63 13.32 -20.30
CA GLU A 73 9.29 14.56 -20.75
C GLU A 73 10.30 15.13 -19.74
N LYS A 74 10.02 15.00 -18.43
CA LYS A 74 10.85 15.56 -17.37
C LYS A 74 12.08 14.72 -17.03
N TRP A 75 12.00 13.40 -17.22
CA TRP A 75 13.03 12.45 -16.79
C TRP A 75 13.58 11.60 -17.95
N HIS A 76 13.59 12.17 -19.17
CA HIS A 76 14.34 11.64 -20.31
C HIS A 76 15.83 11.89 -20.19
#